data_AF-A0A2W1BL56-F1
#
_entry.id   AF-A0A2W1BL56-F1
#
_cell.length_a   1.000
_cell.length_b   1.000
_cell.length_c   1.000
_cell.angle_alpha   90.00
_cell.angle_beta   90.00
_cell.angle_gamma   90.00
#
_symmetry.space_group_name_H-M   'P 1'
#
loop_
_entity.id
_entity.type
_entity.pdbx_description
1 polymer ?
#
loop_
_entity_poly.entity_id
_entity_poly.type
_entity_poly.pdbx_seq_one_letter_code
_entity_poly.pdbx_strand_id
1 'polypeptide(L)'
;MRTLTFLFAILITKQCFCDDTIEISLKQGVVLGKVEKSLVKKQDFYSFRGIPFAEPPTGELRFQPPKPHDGWNGNLEAFDNKPTCMQFSSRMRNKEPFGISGSEDCLYISVYTPDVKGNAPVIVFDYNDQFRTWFNGTNTYSPDFLVEEGVIVVTISHRLAILGYLTTEDGVIKGNNGLRDFILGLEWVKDNIEKFGGDPSKVTLMGSRGGAALADILLYAEKAKGLFSAAILQSGTSLEAMYFYNNPKKKAFQLGGALNITAADSKELLQELQKIDVETLLRGEIDTIDNESFDEYQISSFPFAPTIEDDLEDGVLTTLPEKGKFVIDVPIIIGFNSREGLDLTSNLIAEPRLLTDETEQNILQFPIRTEFRFNRESSKYKEAGKEIVNFYLEDKSLHYGNILEYSEYMADALQNYAIDLAAHKMAESLSSPVFYYLFDFRGQWNENSQYISTISRYNLGPHGATVGDELCYLLVCSRIKKSYKQILSLASEQNEVKVAKRMVRMWSNFAKTRNPTPSKDDPILKGFVWKPISKEPDTNYLHVTKLLRMKTNPLGERKKFWNDLLDKYSKMAVDGLITDEPGHEEL
;
A
#
# COMPACT_ATOMS: atom_id res chain seq x y z
N MET A 1 43.08 -58.45 27.20
CA MET A 1 42.40 -57.24 27.72
C MET A 1 43.43 -56.21 28.14
N ARG A 2 43.76 -55.25 27.27
CA ARG A 2 44.40 -53.97 27.63
C ARG A 2 43.86 -52.93 26.67
N THR A 3 42.91 -52.14 27.16
CA THR A 3 42.25 -51.07 26.42
C THR A 3 43.07 -49.80 26.64
N LEU A 4 43.63 -49.23 25.58
CA LEU A 4 44.25 -47.90 25.59
C LEU A 4 43.14 -46.86 25.42
N THR A 5 42.96 -45.98 26.41
CA THR A 5 42.05 -44.85 26.33
C THR A 5 42.85 -43.59 26.04
N PHE A 6 42.71 -43.03 24.84
CA PHE A 6 43.24 -41.71 24.49
C PHE A 6 42.25 -40.63 24.95
N LEU A 7 42.66 -39.76 25.87
CA LEU A 7 41.94 -38.54 26.23
C LEU A 7 42.28 -37.44 25.21
N PHE A 8 41.31 -37.02 24.41
CA PHE A 8 41.38 -35.80 23.61
C PHE A 8 40.96 -34.61 24.48
N ALA A 9 41.90 -33.70 24.78
CA ALA A 9 41.59 -32.43 25.40
C ALA A 9 41.09 -31.46 24.32
N ILE A 10 39.80 -31.09 24.39
CA ILE A 10 39.22 -30.04 23.55
C ILE A 10 39.51 -28.69 24.21
N LEU A 11 40.43 -27.92 23.62
CA LEU A 11 40.58 -26.50 23.92
C LEU A 11 39.37 -25.75 23.35
N ILE A 12 38.47 -25.30 24.22
CA ILE A 12 37.42 -24.34 23.84
C ILE A 12 38.05 -22.96 23.87
N THR A 13 38.52 -22.48 22.73
CA THR A 13 38.81 -21.05 22.56
C THR A 13 37.48 -20.30 22.54
N LYS A 14 37.16 -19.58 23.62
CA LYS A 14 36.12 -18.54 23.61
C LYS A 14 36.56 -17.47 22.62
N GLN A 15 36.09 -17.59 21.39
CA GLN A 15 36.15 -16.53 20.41
C GLN A 15 35.18 -15.45 20.91
N CYS A 16 35.72 -14.37 21.46
CA CYS A 16 34.95 -13.19 21.79
C CYS A 16 34.45 -12.60 20.45
N PHE A 17 33.22 -12.92 20.07
CA PHE A 17 32.52 -12.13 19.06
C PHE A 17 32.37 -10.74 19.67
N CYS A 18 33.09 -9.76 19.12
CA CYS A 18 32.73 -8.37 19.33
C CYS A 18 31.38 -8.25 18.62
N ASP A 19 30.27 -8.19 19.37
CA ASP A 19 28.96 -8.00 18.76
C ASP A 19 28.97 -6.64 18.07
N ASP A 20 28.97 -6.65 16.73
CA ASP A 20 28.95 -5.47 15.86
C ASP A 20 27.63 -4.71 16.07
N THR A 21 27.57 -4.02 17.20
CA THR A 21 26.42 -3.27 17.71
C THR A 21 26.73 -1.78 17.71
N ILE A 22 25.69 -0.99 17.50
CA ILE A 22 25.79 0.47 17.51
C ILE A 22 24.75 1.05 18.48
N GLU A 23 25.16 2.05 19.26
CA GLU A 23 24.32 2.69 20.28
C GLU A 23 23.83 4.05 19.83
N ILE A 24 22.54 4.33 20.02
CA ILE A 24 21.90 5.63 19.77
C ILE A 24 21.11 6.06 21.00
N SER A 25 21.38 7.26 21.51
CA SER A 25 20.64 7.85 22.63
C SER A 25 19.49 8.73 22.12
N LEU A 26 18.26 8.36 22.47
CA LEU A 26 17.03 9.12 22.23
C LEU A 26 16.52 9.75 23.52
N LYS A 27 15.49 10.60 23.44
CA LYS A 27 14.80 11.11 24.65
C LYS A 27 14.11 9.99 25.42
N GLN A 28 13.61 8.99 24.69
CA GLN A 28 12.89 7.81 25.17
C GLN A 28 13.81 6.76 25.82
N GLY A 29 15.13 6.84 25.62
CA GLY A 29 16.07 5.85 26.11
C GLY A 29 17.15 5.51 25.08
N VAL A 30 17.99 4.53 25.42
CA VAL A 30 19.11 4.09 24.58
C VAL A 30 18.67 2.92 23.70
N VAL A 31 18.96 2.98 22.41
CA VAL A 31 18.70 1.90 21.43
C VAL A 31 20.00 1.30 20.94
N LEU A 32 20.08 -0.04 20.91
CA LEU A 32 21.15 -0.80 20.29
C LEU A 32 20.70 -1.36 18.94
N GLY A 33 21.45 -1.08 17.88
CA GLY A 33 21.25 -1.62 16.53
C GLY A 33 22.35 -2.59 16.12
N LYS A 34 22.21 -3.18 14.92
CA LYS A 34 23.18 -4.11 14.31
C LYS A 34 23.85 -3.49 13.09
N VAL A 35 25.09 -3.90 12.82
CA VAL A 35 25.74 -3.68 11.53
C VAL A 35 25.36 -4.82 10.56
N GLU A 36 24.90 -4.48 9.36
CA GLU A 36 24.51 -5.42 8.31
C GLU A 36 25.20 -5.09 6.99
N LYS A 37 25.27 -6.07 6.08
CA LYS A 37 25.87 -5.90 4.75
C LYS A 37 24.81 -5.93 3.66
N SER A 38 24.83 -4.93 2.78
CA SER A 38 23.94 -4.84 1.63
C SER A 38 24.15 -5.98 0.64
N LEU A 39 23.12 -6.30 -0.14
CA LEU A 39 23.14 -7.44 -1.07
C LEU A 39 24.13 -7.23 -2.23
N VAL A 40 24.19 -6.04 -2.84
CA VAL A 40 24.89 -5.80 -4.10
C VAL A 40 26.32 -5.34 -3.87
N LYS A 41 26.48 -4.18 -3.20
CA LYS A 41 27.80 -3.57 -2.93
C LYS A 41 28.54 -4.20 -1.76
N LYS A 42 27.87 -5.02 -0.93
CA LYS A 42 28.41 -5.54 0.34
C LYS A 42 28.85 -4.43 1.30
N GLN A 43 28.18 -3.28 1.20
CA GLN A 43 28.44 -2.11 2.02
C GLN A 43 27.81 -2.31 3.40
N ASP A 44 28.51 -1.88 4.44
CA ASP A 44 27.97 -1.87 5.80
C ASP A 44 26.89 -0.79 5.92
N PHE A 45 25.80 -1.13 6.61
CA PHE A 45 24.75 -0.23 7.03
C PHE A 45 24.24 -0.63 8.41
N TYR A 46 23.51 0.26 9.07
CA TYR A 46 23.00 0.02 10.42
C TYR A 46 21.50 -0.26 10.38
N SER A 47 21.07 -1.27 11.14
CA SER A 47 19.67 -1.62 11.30
C SER A 47 19.24 -1.52 12.77
N PHE A 48 18.11 -0.85 12.98
CA PHE A 48 17.42 -0.76 14.27
C PHE A 48 15.99 -1.22 14.02
N ARG A 49 15.64 -2.41 14.52
CA ARG A 49 14.36 -3.06 14.26
C ARG A 49 13.53 -3.15 15.52
N GLY A 50 12.29 -2.66 15.47
CA GLY A 50 11.34 -2.84 16.57
C GLY A 50 11.45 -1.83 17.69
N ILE A 51 11.68 -0.55 17.37
CA ILE A 51 11.66 0.55 18.36
C ILE A 51 10.20 0.92 18.65
N PRO A 52 9.70 0.85 19.89
CA PRO A 52 8.32 1.23 20.18
C PRO A 52 8.17 2.75 20.08
N PHE A 53 7.15 3.20 19.36
CA PHE A 53 6.83 4.64 19.24
C PHE A 53 5.52 5.00 19.94
N ALA A 54 4.68 4.00 20.23
CA ALA A 54 3.42 4.15 20.94
C ALA A 54 3.28 3.06 22.01
N GLU A 55 2.44 3.33 23.02
CA GLU A 55 1.99 2.32 23.98
C GLU A 55 1.27 1.18 23.27
N PRO A 56 1.43 -0.09 23.71
CA PRO A 56 0.72 -1.22 23.12
C PRO A 56 -0.80 -1.01 23.14
N PRO A 57 -1.50 -1.03 21.98
CA PRO A 57 -2.93 -0.71 21.87
C PRO A 57 -3.81 -1.90 22.31
N THR A 58 -3.56 -2.42 23.52
CA THR A 58 -4.20 -3.60 24.12
C THR A 58 -5.14 -3.21 25.25
N GLY A 59 -6.03 -4.13 25.64
CA GLY A 59 -6.97 -3.90 26.74
C GLY A 59 -7.83 -2.66 26.51
N GLU A 60 -7.82 -1.72 27.45
CA GLU A 60 -8.58 -0.47 27.36
C GLU A 60 -8.10 0.47 26.23
N LEU A 61 -6.88 0.28 25.71
CA LEU A 61 -6.36 1.04 24.57
C LEU A 61 -6.77 0.45 23.21
N ARG A 62 -7.35 -0.76 23.19
CA ARG A 62 -7.87 -1.35 21.95
C ARG A 62 -8.99 -0.46 21.40
N PHE A 63 -8.94 -0.21 20.09
CA PHE A 63 -9.82 0.72 19.35
C PHE A 63 -9.74 2.20 19.75
N GLN A 64 -8.82 2.58 20.63
CA GLN A 64 -8.58 3.97 21.02
C GLN A 64 -7.44 4.59 20.19
N PRO A 65 -7.39 5.93 20.09
CA PRO A 65 -6.25 6.63 19.51
C PRO A 65 -4.93 6.20 20.19
N PRO A 66 -3.82 6.09 19.44
CA PRO A 66 -2.55 5.69 20.01
C PRO A 66 -2.05 6.71 21.02
N LYS A 67 -1.30 6.23 22.02
CA LYS A 67 -0.60 7.07 22.98
C LYS A 67 0.90 6.99 22.71
N PRO A 68 1.65 8.09 22.69
CA PRO A 68 3.11 8.05 22.59
C PRO A 68 3.71 7.17 23.68
N HIS A 69 4.76 6.41 23.36
CA HIS A 69 5.45 5.59 24.35
C HIS A 69 6.31 6.46 25.27
N ASP A 70 6.24 6.24 26.58
CA ASP A 70 6.98 7.04 27.58
C ASP A 70 8.50 6.77 27.62
N GLY A 71 9.00 5.92 26.71
CA GLY A 71 10.36 5.39 26.73
C GLY A 71 10.56 4.11 27.54
N TRP A 72 11.80 3.65 27.64
CA TRP A 72 12.18 2.39 28.29
C TRP A 72 13.36 2.57 29.24
N ASN A 73 13.47 1.67 30.20
CA ASN A 73 14.59 1.65 31.14
C ASN A 73 15.76 0.84 30.58
N GLY A 74 16.97 1.39 30.67
CA GLY A 74 18.19 0.75 30.18
C GLY A 74 18.32 0.78 28.64
N ASN A 75 18.99 -0.23 28.09
CA ASN A 75 19.24 -0.33 26.65
C ASN A 75 18.18 -1.22 26.00
N LEU A 76 17.53 -0.70 24.95
CA LEU A 76 16.62 -1.47 24.11
C LEU A 76 17.40 -2.13 22.97
N GLU A 77 17.36 -3.46 22.91
CA GLU A 77 17.92 -4.24 21.80
C GLU A 77 16.97 -4.21 20.59
N ALA A 78 17.23 -3.33 19.62
CA ALA A 78 16.47 -3.21 18.38
C ALA A 78 17.05 -4.12 17.28
N PHE A 79 17.16 -5.39 17.59
CA PHE A 79 17.95 -6.36 16.82
C PHE A 79 17.15 -7.16 15.82
N ASP A 80 15.85 -7.36 16.07
CA ASP A 80 15.00 -8.29 15.35
C ASP A 80 13.66 -7.64 14.99
N ASN A 81 13.05 -8.12 13.91
CA ASN A 81 11.72 -7.66 13.54
C ASN A 81 10.71 -8.04 14.63
N LYS A 82 9.83 -7.10 14.99
CA LYS A 82 8.66 -7.39 15.82
C LYS A 82 7.56 -8.04 14.96
N PRO A 83 6.59 -8.72 15.58
CA PRO A 83 5.43 -9.23 14.86
C PRO A 83 4.71 -8.11 14.10
N THR A 84 4.06 -8.44 12.98
CA THR A 84 3.14 -7.52 12.33
C THR A 84 1.94 -7.22 13.24
N CYS A 85 1.19 -6.16 12.93
CA CYS A 85 -0.12 -6.00 13.53
C CYS A 85 -1.03 -7.17 13.16
N MET A 86 -1.98 -7.52 14.04
CA MET A 86 -2.94 -8.59 13.76
C MET A 86 -3.60 -8.38 12.39
N GLN A 87 -3.47 -9.40 11.54
CA GLN A 87 -3.95 -9.36 10.16
C GLN A 87 -4.31 -10.76 9.67
N PHE A 88 -5.18 -10.83 8.66
CA PHE A 88 -5.40 -12.04 7.90
C PHE A 88 -4.39 -12.10 6.74
N SER A 89 -3.45 -13.03 6.81
CA SER A 89 -2.41 -13.24 5.81
C SER A 89 -2.89 -14.19 4.71
N SER A 90 -3.25 -13.63 3.56
CA SER A 90 -3.65 -14.40 2.35
C SER A 90 -2.46 -14.93 1.55
N ARG A 91 -1.23 -14.53 1.90
CA ARG A 91 0.02 -14.96 1.26
C ARG A 91 1.06 -15.16 2.34
N MET A 92 1.81 -16.27 2.32
CA MET A 92 2.89 -16.56 3.29
C MET A 92 4.10 -15.61 3.15
N ARG A 93 3.92 -14.31 3.42
CA ARG A 93 4.97 -13.26 3.44
C ARG A 93 5.46 -13.10 4.88
N ASN A 94 6.57 -12.41 5.09
CA ASN A 94 7.18 -12.18 6.43
C ASN A 94 7.57 -13.42 7.27
N LYS A 95 7.54 -14.64 6.72
CA LYS A 95 7.62 -15.94 7.45
C LYS A 95 6.38 -16.24 8.33
N GLU A 96 5.29 -15.54 8.10
CA GLU A 96 4.02 -15.75 8.80
C GLU A 96 3.23 -16.88 8.13
N PRO A 97 2.45 -17.65 8.92
CA PRO A 97 1.58 -18.68 8.38
C PRO A 97 0.44 -18.05 7.54
N PHE A 98 -0.19 -18.88 6.70
CA PHE A 98 -1.45 -18.52 6.07
C PHE A 98 -2.56 -18.40 7.13
N GLY A 99 -3.41 -17.39 7.02
CA GLY A 99 -4.49 -17.11 7.99
C GLY A 99 -4.14 -16.01 8.98
N ILE A 100 -4.72 -16.05 10.18
CA ILE A 100 -4.52 -15.01 11.20
C ILE A 100 -3.09 -15.08 11.75
N SER A 101 -2.43 -13.92 11.80
CA SER A 101 -1.07 -13.77 12.32
C SER A 101 -0.84 -12.35 12.84
N GLY A 102 0.21 -12.16 13.64
CA GLY A 102 0.61 -10.86 14.17
C GLY A 102 0.45 -10.76 15.69
N SER A 103 0.43 -9.53 16.19
CA SER A 103 0.25 -9.16 17.60
C SER A 103 -0.55 -7.85 17.69
N GLU A 104 -1.26 -7.62 18.79
CA GLU A 104 -1.84 -6.30 19.08
C GLU A 104 -0.78 -5.31 19.55
N ASP A 105 0.21 -5.80 20.30
CA ASP A 105 1.44 -5.06 20.55
C ASP A 105 2.28 -5.08 19.27
N CYS A 106 2.05 -4.09 18.40
CA CYS A 106 2.64 -4.00 17.07
C CYS A 106 3.08 -2.59 16.65
N LEU A 107 2.93 -1.57 17.50
CA LEU A 107 3.24 -0.18 17.16
C LEU A 107 4.74 0.13 17.29
N TYR A 108 5.48 -0.40 16.32
CA TYR A 108 6.94 -0.32 16.24
C TYR A 108 7.42 0.38 14.97
N ILE A 109 8.62 0.96 15.06
CA ILE A 109 9.38 1.54 13.97
C ILE A 109 10.65 0.75 13.73
N SER A 110 11.05 0.62 12.48
CA SER A 110 12.39 0.16 12.10
C SER A 110 13.11 1.21 11.27
N VAL A 111 14.40 1.43 11.55
CA VAL A 111 15.26 2.39 10.86
C VAL A 111 16.46 1.66 10.25
N TYR A 112 16.70 1.89 8.96
CA TYR A 112 17.83 1.34 8.22
C TYR A 112 18.62 2.50 7.62
N THR A 113 19.85 2.70 8.10
CA THR A 113 20.64 3.90 7.77
C THR A 113 22.03 3.55 7.25
N PRO A 114 22.52 4.23 6.19
CA PRO A 114 23.88 4.03 5.69
C PRO A 114 24.95 4.57 6.64
N ASP A 115 24.64 5.62 7.40
CA ASP A 115 25.52 6.24 8.39
C ASP A 115 24.67 6.95 9.46
N VAL A 116 25.04 6.80 10.73
CA VAL A 116 24.38 7.50 11.85
C VAL A 116 24.81 8.96 11.98
N LYS A 117 25.77 9.39 11.16
CA LYS A 117 26.21 10.78 11.04
C LYS A 117 25.80 11.35 9.69
N GLY A 118 25.24 12.56 9.69
CA GLY A 118 24.91 13.29 8.48
C GLY A 118 23.46 13.75 8.47
N ASN A 119 22.99 14.10 7.26
CA ASN A 119 21.66 14.65 6.98
C ASN A 119 21.08 13.94 5.74
N ALA A 120 21.00 12.61 5.81
CA ALA A 120 20.53 11.80 4.70
C ALA A 120 19.02 11.98 4.47
N PRO A 121 18.53 11.95 3.23
CA PRO A 121 17.09 11.92 2.96
C PRO A 121 16.48 10.65 3.55
N VAL A 122 15.21 10.74 3.93
CA VAL A 122 14.48 9.66 4.59
C VAL A 122 13.33 9.23 3.70
N ILE A 123 13.22 7.94 3.42
CA ILE A 123 12.04 7.32 2.82
C ILE A 123 11.32 6.53 3.91
N VAL A 124 10.09 6.92 4.23
CA VAL A 124 9.19 6.13 5.06
C VAL A 124 8.39 5.23 4.13
N PHE A 125 8.69 3.94 4.14
CA PHE A 125 8.09 2.96 3.24
C PHE A 125 6.88 2.29 3.87
N ASP A 126 5.75 2.29 3.14
CA ASP A 126 4.57 1.53 3.49
C ASP A 126 3.94 0.76 2.31
N TYR A 127 3.85 -0.56 2.44
CA TYR A 127 3.04 -1.43 1.60
C TYR A 127 2.07 -2.23 2.47
N ASN A 128 0.80 -1.88 2.35
CA ASN A 128 -0.31 -2.69 2.81
C ASN A 128 -1.32 -2.96 1.68
N ASP A 129 -2.02 -4.09 1.77
CA ASP A 129 -3.15 -4.42 0.91
C ASP A 129 -4.44 -3.97 1.60
N GLN A 130 -5.02 -2.89 1.07
CA GLN A 130 -6.33 -2.35 1.42
C GLN A 130 -6.53 -2.07 2.92
N PHE A 131 -5.47 -1.65 3.62
CA PHE A 131 -5.48 -1.44 5.06
C PHE A 131 -5.79 -2.69 5.89
N ARG A 132 -5.65 -3.91 5.35
CA ARG A 132 -5.96 -5.17 6.04
C ARG A 132 -4.75 -6.06 6.30
N THR A 133 -3.76 -6.01 5.42
CA THR A 133 -2.55 -6.85 5.52
C THR A 133 -1.31 -6.04 5.16
N TRP A 134 -0.24 -6.17 5.93
CA TRP A 134 0.98 -5.37 5.81
C TRP A 134 2.21 -6.23 5.53
N PHE A 135 3.14 -5.71 4.72
CA PHE A 135 4.26 -6.48 4.17
C PHE A 135 5.65 -5.83 4.31
N ASN A 136 5.85 -4.85 5.22
CA ASN A 136 7.08 -4.02 5.18
C ASN A 136 8.25 -4.53 6.01
N GLY A 137 8.16 -5.75 6.54
CA GLY A 137 9.31 -6.38 7.20
C GLY A 137 10.44 -6.64 6.22
N THR A 138 11.69 -6.59 6.68
CA THR A 138 12.89 -6.98 5.90
C THR A 138 12.86 -8.43 5.40
N ASN A 139 12.05 -9.28 6.06
CA ASN A 139 11.75 -10.63 5.60
C ASN A 139 10.93 -10.67 4.29
N THR A 140 10.38 -9.55 3.85
CA THR A 140 9.70 -9.38 2.55
C THR A 140 10.43 -8.36 1.69
N TYR A 141 10.56 -7.10 2.14
CA TYR A 141 11.22 -6.02 1.41
C TYR A 141 12.42 -5.46 2.20
N SER A 142 13.63 -5.78 1.76
CA SER A 142 14.85 -5.31 2.40
C SER A 142 15.39 -4.04 1.71
N PRO A 143 15.92 -3.05 2.46
CA PRO A 143 16.18 -1.70 1.95
C PRO A 143 17.52 -1.56 1.21
N ASP A 144 18.22 -2.67 0.93
CA ASP A 144 19.61 -2.70 0.48
C ASP A 144 19.89 -1.73 -0.68
N PHE A 145 19.03 -1.70 -1.68
CA PHE A 145 19.25 -0.86 -2.86
C PHE A 145 19.18 0.65 -2.55
N LEU A 146 18.25 1.08 -1.68
CA LEU A 146 18.09 2.48 -1.32
C LEU A 146 19.19 2.95 -0.37
N VAL A 147 19.55 2.12 0.61
CA VAL A 147 20.65 2.40 1.55
C VAL A 147 21.98 2.55 0.82
N GLU A 148 22.22 1.74 -0.22
CA GLU A 148 23.40 1.86 -1.09
C GLU A 148 23.44 3.17 -1.91
N GLU A 149 22.32 3.89 -2.02
CA GLU A 149 22.24 5.23 -2.62
C GLU A 149 22.29 6.34 -1.55
N GLY A 150 22.59 6.03 -0.28
CA GLY A 150 22.72 7.02 0.79
C GLY A 150 21.36 7.54 1.28
N VAL A 151 20.32 6.70 1.23
CA VAL A 151 18.97 7.02 1.70
C VAL A 151 18.66 6.21 2.96
N ILE A 152 18.09 6.85 3.97
CA ILE A 152 17.54 6.16 5.14
C ILE A 152 16.18 5.60 4.78
N VAL A 153 15.93 4.34 5.13
CA VAL A 153 14.61 3.72 5.00
C VAL A 153 14.03 3.52 6.39
N VAL A 154 12.80 3.97 6.59
CA VAL A 154 12.02 3.77 7.81
C VAL A 154 10.77 2.99 7.47
N THR A 155 10.38 2.05 8.33
CA THR A 155 9.06 1.42 8.27
C THR A 155 8.32 1.70 9.58
N ILE A 156 7.04 2.06 9.46
CA ILE A 156 6.14 2.33 10.59
C ILE A 156 5.05 1.26 10.55
N SER A 157 4.92 0.49 11.63
CA SER A 157 3.79 -0.40 11.80
C SER A 157 2.60 0.38 12.35
N HIS A 158 1.42 0.13 11.79
CA HIS A 158 0.16 0.77 12.20
C HIS A 158 -0.95 -0.28 12.22
N ARG A 159 -1.98 -0.08 13.05
CA ARG A 159 -3.12 -0.99 13.09
C ARG A 159 -3.84 -1.03 11.74
N LEU A 160 -4.39 -2.19 11.45
CA LEU A 160 -5.06 -2.55 10.20
C LEU A 160 -6.47 -3.05 10.51
N ALA A 161 -7.30 -3.14 9.48
CA ALA A 161 -8.60 -3.78 9.48
C ALA A 161 -9.47 -3.30 10.65
N ILE A 162 -10.23 -4.20 11.26
CA ILE A 162 -11.05 -3.91 12.44
C ILE A 162 -10.31 -3.17 13.57
N LEU A 163 -9.05 -3.51 13.87
CA LEU A 163 -8.31 -2.89 14.98
C LEU A 163 -7.91 -1.45 14.69
N GLY A 164 -7.68 -1.12 13.42
CA GLY A 164 -7.27 0.22 12.97
C GLY A 164 -8.44 1.12 12.60
N TYR A 165 -9.59 0.58 12.20
CA TYR A 165 -10.60 1.33 11.45
C TYR A 165 -12.05 1.12 11.89
N LEU A 166 -12.29 0.36 12.98
CA LEU A 166 -13.60 0.32 13.61
C LEU A 166 -14.01 1.73 14.10
N THR A 167 -15.25 2.13 13.83
CA THR A 167 -15.84 3.39 14.30
C THR A 167 -17.32 3.24 14.58
N THR A 168 -17.84 4.04 15.52
CA THR A 168 -19.27 4.13 15.86
C THR A 168 -19.90 5.46 15.45
N GLU A 169 -19.12 6.34 14.81
CA GLU A 169 -19.57 7.65 14.28
C GLU A 169 -20.27 8.53 15.33
N ASP A 170 -19.88 8.37 16.60
CA ASP A 170 -20.41 9.14 17.74
C ASP A 170 -19.32 9.52 18.76
N GLY A 171 -18.06 9.42 18.34
CA GLY A 171 -16.88 9.76 19.14
C GLY A 171 -16.49 8.74 20.22
N VAL A 172 -17.27 7.66 20.44
CA VAL A 172 -16.91 6.61 21.40
C VAL A 172 -15.81 5.70 20.86
N ILE A 173 -15.99 5.21 19.63
CA ILE A 173 -14.93 4.59 18.83
C ILE A 173 -14.71 5.51 17.63
N LYS A 174 -13.58 6.22 17.60
CA LYS A 174 -13.37 7.32 16.65
C LYS A 174 -13.15 6.86 15.20
N GLY A 175 -12.56 5.67 15.01
CA GLY A 175 -12.08 5.25 13.69
C GLY A 175 -10.72 5.83 13.34
N ASN A 176 -10.24 5.46 12.15
CA ASN A 176 -8.98 5.95 11.57
C ASN A 176 -7.76 5.82 12.49
N ASN A 177 -7.80 4.95 13.50
CA ASN A 177 -6.69 4.72 14.42
C ASN A 177 -5.44 4.23 13.70
N GLY A 178 -5.57 3.45 12.62
CA GLY A 178 -4.44 3.09 11.76
C GLY A 178 -3.76 4.31 11.13
N LEU A 179 -4.53 5.34 10.73
CA LEU A 179 -3.95 6.61 10.25
C LEU A 179 -3.28 7.38 11.39
N ARG A 180 -3.89 7.40 12.58
CA ARG A 180 -3.34 8.05 13.78
C ARG A 180 -2.05 7.41 14.24
N ASP A 181 -1.97 6.09 14.19
CA ASP A 181 -0.75 5.32 14.48
C ASP A 181 0.37 5.75 13.51
N PHE A 182 0.06 5.83 12.22
CA PHE A 182 1.05 6.24 11.22
C PHE A 182 1.50 7.70 11.42
N ILE A 183 0.57 8.63 11.71
CA ILE A 183 0.88 10.03 12.02
C ILE A 183 1.79 10.14 13.25
N LEU A 184 1.46 9.44 14.34
CA LEU A 184 2.29 9.42 15.55
C LEU A 184 3.68 8.83 15.27
N GLY A 185 3.76 7.82 14.39
CA GLY A 185 5.04 7.29 13.92
C GLY A 185 5.84 8.32 13.11
N LEU A 186 5.18 9.14 12.28
CA LEU A 186 5.84 10.23 11.56
C LEU A 186 6.30 11.36 12.50
N GLU A 187 5.55 11.65 13.56
CA GLU A 187 5.98 12.56 14.63
C GLU A 187 7.25 12.01 15.32
N TRP A 188 7.28 10.71 15.61
CA TRP A 188 8.49 10.06 16.13
C TRP A 188 9.67 10.19 15.15
N VAL A 189 9.45 9.99 13.84
CA VAL A 189 10.51 10.17 12.83
C VAL A 189 11.02 11.61 12.85
N LYS A 190 10.13 12.59 12.85
CA LYS A 190 10.49 14.01 12.89
C LYS A 190 11.34 14.35 14.12
N ASP A 191 11.01 13.79 15.27
CA ASP A 191 11.69 14.08 16.54
C ASP A 191 13.03 13.35 16.71
N ASN A 192 13.23 12.22 16.03
CA ASN A 192 14.34 11.30 16.33
C ASN A 192 15.28 11.02 15.16
N ILE A 193 14.86 11.19 13.90
CA ILE A 193 15.61 10.67 12.74
C ILE A 193 16.99 11.30 12.56
N GLU A 194 17.20 12.53 13.07
CA GLU A 194 18.53 13.16 13.13
C GLU A 194 19.56 12.33 13.89
N LYS A 195 19.13 11.61 14.94
CA LYS A 195 20.00 10.72 15.72
C LYS A 195 20.46 9.51 14.93
N PHE A 196 19.75 9.17 13.85
CA PHE A 196 20.09 8.09 12.93
C PHE A 196 20.78 8.60 11.65
N GLY A 197 21.22 9.87 11.63
CA GLY A 197 21.89 10.51 10.50
C GLY A 197 20.93 11.05 9.41
N GLY A 198 19.64 11.15 9.71
CA GLY A 198 18.61 11.61 8.78
C GLY A 198 18.30 13.10 8.88
N ASP A 199 17.76 13.65 7.80
CA ASP A 199 17.26 15.02 7.74
C ASP A 199 15.72 15.01 7.88
N PRO A 200 15.15 15.48 9.00
CA PRO A 200 13.70 15.49 9.22
C PRO A 200 12.96 16.42 8.25
N SER A 201 13.66 17.37 7.61
CA SER A 201 13.09 18.22 6.55
C SER A 201 13.03 17.53 5.18
N LYS A 202 13.64 16.34 5.04
CA LYS A 202 13.70 15.57 3.79
C LYS A 202 12.99 14.22 3.83
N VAL A 203 11.96 14.10 4.67
CA VAL A 203 11.12 12.90 4.74
C VAL A 203 10.24 12.79 3.48
N THR A 204 10.27 11.60 2.86
CA THR A 204 9.47 11.21 1.69
C THR A 204 8.61 10.01 2.07
N LEU A 205 7.29 10.11 1.93
CA LEU A 205 6.41 8.95 2.08
C LEU A 205 6.47 8.13 0.78
N MET A 206 6.74 6.83 0.88
CA MET A 206 6.73 5.92 -0.26
C MET A 206 5.74 4.80 0.01
N GLY A 207 4.54 4.96 -0.53
CA GLY A 207 3.43 4.06 -0.36
C GLY A 207 3.26 3.12 -1.56
N SER A 208 2.84 1.88 -1.32
CA SER A 208 2.30 0.98 -2.35
C SER A 208 0.91 0.48 -1.97
N ARG A 209 -0.01 0.42 -2.94
CA ARG A 209 -1.38 -0.06 -2.73
C ARG A 209 -2.11 0.74 -1.66
N GLY A 210 -2.59 0.10 -0.59
CA GLY A 210 -3.21 0.82 0.52
C GLY A 210 -2.25 1.78 1.23
N GLY A 211 -0.94 1.55 1.15
CA GLY A 211 0.07 2.49 1.64
C GLY A 211 0.20 3.74 0.77
N ALA A 212 -0.04 3.61 -0.54
CA ALA A 212 -0.14 4.75 -1.45
C ALA A 212 -1.44 5.53 -1.18
N ALA A 213 -2.57 4.84 -0.97
CA ALA A 213 -3.80 5.47 -0.54
C ALA A 213 -3.65 6.18 0.82
N LEU A 214 -2.92 5.60 1.78
CA LEU A 214 -2.58 6.23 3.06
C LEU A 214 -1.81 7.54 2.82
N ALA A 215 -0.72 7.50 2.06
CA ALA A 215 0.10 8.68 1.79
C ALA A 215 -0.68 9.78 1.06
N ASP A 216 -1.60 9.40 0.15
CA ASP A 216 -2.53 10.32 -0.50
C ASP A 216 -3.54 10.92 0.48
N ILE A 217 -4.17 10.12 1.36
CA ILE A 217 -5.05 10.61 2.44
C ILE A 217 -4.35 11.67 3.28
N LEU A 218 -3.07 11.46 3.63
CA LEU A 218 -2.33 12.41 4.45
C LEU A 218 -2.13 13.78 3.77
N LEU A 219 -2.23 13.89 2.44
CA LEU A 219 -2.19 15.19 1.75
C LEU A 219 -3.41 16.08 2.08
N TYR A 220 -4.51 15.47 2.53
CA TYR A 220 -5.74 16.14 2.97
C TYR A 220 -5.80 16.34 4.49
N ALA A 221 -4.91 15.70 5.25
CA ALA A 221 -4.95 15.70 6.71
C ALA A 221 -4.11 16.83 7.32
N GLU A 222 -4.76 17.81 7.97
CA GLU A 222 -4.05 18.92 8.63
C GLU A 222 -3.09 18.43 9.73
N LYS A 223 -3.43 17.30 10.39
CA LYS A 223 -2.58 16.65 11.40
C LYS A 223 -1.25 16.13 10.86
N ALA A 224 -1.13 15.90 9.55
CA ALA A 224 0.09 15.41 8.92
C ALA A 224 1.02 16.54 8.43
N LYS A 225 0.63 17.81 8.60
CA LYS A 225 1.32 18.97 8.06
C LYS A 225 2.72 19.12 8.66
N GLY A 226 3.72 19.22 7.77
CA GLY A 226 5.11 19.36 8.15
C GLY A 226 5.72 18.10 8.80
N LEU A 227 5.11 16.93 8.59
CA LEU A 227 5.69 15.62 8.94
C LEU A 227 6.44 14.97 7.76
N PHE A 228 6.15 15.39 6.53
CA PHE A 228 6.83 14.95 5.31
C PHE A 228 6.92 16.09 4.29
N SER A 229 7.76 15.91 3.28
CA SER A 229 8.08 16.95 2.28
C SER A 229 8.06 16.44 0.83
N ALA A 230 7.68 15.18 0.61
CA ALA A 230 7.39 14.58 -0.69
C ALA A 230 6.61 13.27 -0.52
N ALA A 231 5.93 12.83 -1.57
CA ALA A 231 5.25 11.53 -1.60
C ALA A 231 5.56 10.74 -2.89
N ILE A 232 5.57 9.42 -2.80
CA ILE A 232 5.67 8.46 -3.89
C ILE A 232 4.50 7.49 -3.73
N LEU A 233 3.57 7.51 -4.67
CA LEU A 233 2.30 6.79 -4.64
C LEU A 233 2.32 5.70 -5.72
N GLN A 234 2.56 4.46 -5.31
CA GLN A 234 2.74 3.34 -6.24
C GLN A 234 1.51 2.44 -6.23
N SER A 235 0.81 2.34 -7.36
CA SER A 235 -0.29 1.39 -7.54
C SER A 235 -1.41 1.56 -6.49
N GLY A 236 -1.71 2.80 -6.10
CA GLY A 236 -2.88 3.12 -5.27
C GLY A 236 -3.08 4.62 -5.02
N THR A 237 -4.31 5.00 -4.67
CA THR A 237 -4.74 6.35 -4.33
C THR A 237 -6.01 6.31 -3.46
N SER A 238 -6.22 7.37 -2.69
CA SER A 238 -7.45 7.58 -1.94
C SER A 238 -8.70 7.69 -2.83
N LEU A 239 -8.58 7.95 -4.14
CA LEU A 239 -9.72 8.02 -5.08
C LEU A 239 -10.30 6.66 -5.50
N GLU A 240 -9.65 5.54 -5.20
CA GLU A 240 -10.20 4.21 -5.52
C GLU A 240 -11.52 4.00 -4.78
N ALA A 241 -12.60 3.65 -5.49
CA ALA A 241 -13.93 3.51 -4.91
C ALA A 241 -14.01 2.48 -3.79
N MET A 242 -13.09 1.51 -3.78
CA MET A 242 -13.05 0.44 -2.78
C MET A 242 -12.74 0.90 -1.35
N TYR A 243 -12.25 2.14 -1.18
CA TYR A 243 -12.05 2.77 0.14
C TYR A 243 -13.27 3.61 0.54
N PHE A 244 -13.35 3.96 1.84
CA PHE A 244 -14.47 4.73 2.42
C PHE A 244 -15.81 4.00 2.28
N TYR A 245 -15.90 2.86 2.96
CA TYR A 245 -17.09 2.01 2.97
C TYR A 245 -18.31 2.68 3.62
N ASN A 246 -19.50 2.25 3.22
CA ASN A 246 -20.77 2.80 3.68
C ASN A 246 -21.19 2.24 5.05
N ASN A 247 -21.96 3.04 5.78
CA ASN A 247 -22.58 2.70 7.07
C ASN A 247 -21.61 2.15 8.15
N PRO A 248 -20.49 2.83 8.48
CA PRO A 248 -19.53 2.36 9.47
C PRO A 248 -20.11 1.97 10.82
N LYS A 249 -21.01 2.79 11.39
CA LYS A 249 -21.69 2.45 12.65
C LYS A 249 -22.49 1.16 12.55
N LYS A 250 -23.26 0.97 11.46
CA LYS A 250 -24.04 -0.26 11.23
C LYS A 250 -23.12 -1.48 11.21
N LYS A 251 -21.98 -1.39 10.51
CA LYS A 251 -20.98 -2.45 10.43
C LYS A 251 -20.37 -2.78 11.79
N ALA A 252 -20.12 -1.78 12.64
CA ALA A 252 -19.65 -1.98 14.01
C ALA A 252 -20.66 -2.77 14.87
N PHE A 253 -21.97 -2.46 14.77
CA PHE A 253 -23.00 -3.23 15.48
C PHE A 253 -23.26 -4.61 14.87
N GLN A 254 -23.12 -4.78 13.55
CA GLN A 254 -23.19 -6.09 12.89
C GLN A 254 -22.06 -7.01 13.35
N LEU A 255 -20.84 -6.48 13.51
CA LEU A 255 -19.73 -7.20 14.15
C LEU A 255 -20.11 -7.65 15.56
N GLY A 256 -20.70 -6.76 16.37
CA GLY A 256 -21.20 -7.11 17.70
C GLY A 256 -22.16 -8.31 17.63
N GLY A 257 -23.14 -8.26 16.72
CA GLY A 257 -24.07 -9.36 16.46
C GLY A 257 -23.40 -10.66 16.05
N ALA A 258 -22.43 -10.62 15.12
CA ALA A 258 -21.64 -11.79 14.70
C ALA A 258 -20.86 -12.43 15.86
N LEU A 259 -20.50 -11.63 16.87
CA LEU A 259 -19.81 -12.06 18.08
C LEU A 259 -20.76 -12.36 19.25
N ASN A 260 -22.07 -12.41 19.01
CA ASN A 260 -23.12 -12.60 20.03
C ASN A 260 -23.13 -11.54 21.14
N ILE A 261 -22.71 -10.31 20.82
CA ILE A 261 -22.78 -9.14 21.69
C ILE A 261 -24.08 -8.40 21.41
N THR A 262 -24.92 -8.23 22.43
CA THR A 262 -26.09 -7.35 22.39
C THR A 262 -25.77 -6.09 23.18
N ALA A 263 -25.36 -5.03 22.47
CA ALA A 263 -25.06 -3.74 23.08
C ALA A 263 -26.19 -2.74 22.82
N ALA A 264 -26.63 -2.03 23.85
CA ALA A 264 -27.63 -0.97 23.75
C ALA A 264 -27.06 0.31 23.12
N ASP A 265 -25.77 0.56 23.29
CA ASP A 265 -25.07 1.72 22.74
C ASP A 265 -23.59 1.44 22.42
N SER A 266 -22.92 2.44 21.85
CA SER A 266 -21.52 2.36 21.43
C SER A 266 -20.53 2.17 22.58
N LYS A 267 -20.87 2.62 23.80
CA LYS A 267 -19.98 2.46 24.97
C LYS A 267 -20.03 1.02 25.46
N GLU A 268 -21.22 0.43 25.55
CA GLU A 268 -21.38 -0.98 25.87
C GLU A 268 -20.72 -1.85 24.79
N LEU A 269 -20.91 -1.52 23.51
CA LEU A 269 -20.26 -2.23 22.41
C LEU A 269 -18.73 -2.21 22.54
N LEU A 270 -18.13 -1.04 22.79
CA LEU A 270 -16.69 -0.91 22.99
C LEU A 270 -16.21 -1.77 24.17
N GLN A 271 -16.88 -1.69 25.33
CA GLN A 271 -16.50 -2.43 26.53
C GLN A 271 -16.54 -3.95 26.31
N GLU A 272 -17.54 -4.45 25.57
CA GLU A 272 -17.63 -5.87 25.25
C GLU A 272 -16.58 -6.29 24.23
N LEU A 273 -16.38 -5.52 23.14
CA LEU A 273 -15.36 -5.82 22.13
C LEU A 273 -13.92 -5.81 22.69
N GLN A 274 -13.64 -4.97 23.69
CA GLN A 274 -12.33 -4.96 24.38
C GLN A 274 -12.05 -6.22 25.19
N LYS A 275 -13.07 -7.03 25.52
CA LYS A 275 -12.94 -8.30 26.24
C LYS A 275 -12.77 -9.50 25.31
N ILE A 276 -13.10 -9.36 24.02
CA ILE A 276 -13.03 -10.46 23.06
C ILE A 276 -11.58 -10.79 22.71
N ASP A 277 -11.27 -12.06 22.52
CA ASP A 277 -9.97 -12.49 21.99
C ASP A 277 -9.73 -11.92 20.58
N VAL A 278 -8.51 -11.47 20.29
CA VAL A 278 -8.23 -10.74 19.06
C VAL A 278 -8.35 -11.62 17.80
N GLU A 279 -8.03 -12.91 17.86
CA GLU A 279 -8.26 -13.79 16.71
C GLU A 279 -9.76 -13.95 16.44
N THR A 280 -10.56 -13.99 17.51
CA THR A 280 -12.03 -14.04 17.39
C THR A 280 -12.59 -12.77 16.75
N LEU A 281 -12.05 -11.59 17.09
CA LEU A 281 -12.41 -10.32 16.44
C LEU A 281 -12.12 -10.36 14.93
N LEU A 282 -10.94 -10.81 14.52
CA LEU A 282 -10.56 -10.91 13.11
C LEU A 282 -11.39 -11.93 12.33
N ARG A 283 -11.89 -12.98 12.98
CA ARG A 283 -12.86 -13.90 12.37
C ARG A 283 -14.21 -13.24 12.19
N GLY A 284 -14.72 -12.56 13.22
CA GLY A 284 -15.98 -11.83 13.16
C GLY A 284 -15.99 -10.75 12.08
N GLU A 285 -14.85 -10.14 11.77
CA GLU A 285 -14.71 -9.22 10.64
C GLU A 285 -15.12 -9.86 9.30
N ILE A 286 -14.77 -11.14 9.06
CA ILE A 286 -15.13 -11.85 7.82
C ILE A 286 -16.65 -11.97 7.69
N ASP A 287 -17.34 -12.19 8.82
CA ASP A 287 -18.81 -12.34 8.87
C ASP A 287 -19.55 -11.00 8.66
N THR A 288 -18.84 -9.87 8.59
CA THR A 288 -19.42 -8.55 8.25
C THR A 288 -19.29 -8.18 6.77
N ILE A 289 -18.59 -9.00 5.99
CA ILE A 289 -18.48 -8.83 4.54
C ILE A 289 -19.82 -9.21 3.91
N ASP A 290 -20.46 -8.23 3.26
CA ASP A 290 -21.69 -8.41 2.50
C ASP A 290 -21.60 -7.64 1.17
N ASN A 291 -22.64 -7.79 0.35
CA ASN A 291 -22.73 -7.11 -0.94
C ASN A 291 -23.46 -5.76 -0.85
N GLU A 292 -23.76 -5.21 0.33
CA GLU A 292 -24.62 -4.00 0.45
C GLU A 292 -24.04 -2.81 -0.35
N SER A 293 -22.75 -2.52 -0.21
CA SER A 293 -22.09 -1.46 -0.99
C SER A 293 -22.14 -1.72 -2.50
N PHE A 294 -22.02 -2.96 -2.92
CA PHE A 294 -22.07 -3.32 -4.33
C PHE A 294 -23.52 -3.24 -4.86
N ASP A 295 -24.46 -3.80 -4.13
CA ASP A 295 -25.86 -3.90 -4.50
C ASP A 295 -26.50 -2.51 -4.59
N GLU A 296 -26.17 -1.61 -3.65
CA GLU A 296 -26.72 -0.27 -3.62
C GLU A 296 -25.91 0.73 -4.46
N TYR A 297 -24.57 0.68 -4.41
CA TYR A 297 -23.70 1.72 -4.99
C TYR A 297 -22.78 1.23 -6.10
N GLN A 298 -22.81 -0.07 -6.46
CA GLN A 298 -21.92 -0.66 -7.46
C GLN A 298 -20.43 -0.47 -7.11
N ILE A 299 -20.12 -0.51 -5.82
CA ILE A 299 -18.77 -0.36 -5.28
C ILE A 299 -18.39 -1.60 -4.48
N SER A 300 -17.26 -2.20 -4.86
CA SER A 300 -16.64 -3.31 -4.12
C SER A 300 -15.74 -2.76 -3.01
N SER A 301 -16.28 -2.60 -1.81
CA SER A 301 -15.54 -2.10 -0.64
C SER A 301 -15.49 -3.13 0.48
N PHE A 302 -14.40 -3.16 1.24
CA PHE A 302 -14.33 -3.94 2.48
C PHE A 302 -14.66 -3.06 3.69
N PRO A 303 -15.34 -3.60 4.72
CA PRO A 303 -15.55 -2.88 5.97
C PRO A 303 -14.22 -2.68 6.71
N PHE A 304 -14.22 -1.74 7.65
CA PHE A 304 -13.07 -1.40 8.49
C PHE A 304 -11.84 -0.96 7.67
N ALA A 305 -12.08 -0.04 6.75
CA ALA A 305 -11.08 0.75 6.02
C ALA A 305 -11.18 2.23 6.47
N PRO A 306 -10.36 3.16 5.94
CA PRO A 306 -10.50 4.59 6.26
C PRO A 306 -11.94 5.10 6.11
N THR A 307 -12.36 5.99 7.01
CA THR A 307 -13.70 6.60 7.05
C THR A 307 -13.59 8.12 7.13
N ILE A 308 -14.67 8.81 6.81
CA ILE A 308 -14.78 10.25 7.04
C ILE A 308 -15.22 10.45 8.48
N GLU A 309 -14.47 11.24 9.23
CA GLU A 309 -14.76 11.59 10.61
C GLU A 309 -15.58 12.88 10.66
N ASP A 310 -16.36 13.04 11.72
CA ASP A 310 -16.96 14.33 12.06
C ASP A 310 -15.87 15.41 12.15
N ASP A 311 -16.25 16.65 11.84
CA ASP A 311 -15.36 17.83 11.93
C ASP A 311 -15.08 18.21 13.40
N LEU A 312 -14.37 17.31 14.08
CA LEU A 312 -13.86 17.44 15.43
C LEU A 312 -12.42 17.91 15.39
N GLU A 313 -11.96 18.59 16.45
CA GLU A 313 -10.59 19.13 16.55
C GLU A 313 -9.50 18.06 16.32
N ASP A 314 -9.81 16.80 16.59
CA ASP A 314 -8.89 15.68 16.41
C ASP A 314 -9.16 14.81 15.18
N GLY A 315 -10.13 15.13 14.31
CA GLY A 315 -10.38 14.42 13.06
C GLY A 315 -9.15 14.39 12.15
N VAL A 316 -8.83 13.24 11.55
CA VAL A 316 -7.72 13.10 10.57
C VAL A 316 -8.20 13.43 9.18
N LEU A 317 -9.38 12.92 8.80
CA LEU A 317 -9.96 13.12 7.48
C LEU A 317 -11.46 13.39 7.61
N THR A 318 -11.86 14.62 7.32
CA THR A 318 -13.24 15.11 7.52
C THR A 318 -13.99 15.34 6.21
N THR A 319 -13.37 15.05 5.06
CA THR A 319 -14.00 15.17 3.74
C THR A 319 -13.47 14.10 2.81
N LEU A 320 -14.35 13.57 1.94
CA LEU A 320 -13.95 12.65 0.88
C LEU A 320 -12.89 13.27 -0.04
N PRO A 321 -11.84 12.53 -0.43
CA PRO A 321 -10.79 13.04 -1.29
C PRO A 321 -11.30 13.62 -2.61
N GLU A 322 -12.40 13.15 -3.20
CA GLU A 322 -13.03 13.72 -4.39
C GLU A 322 -13.38 15.21 -4.22
N LYS A 323 -13.96 15.56 -3.08
CA LYS A 323 -14.43 16.92 -2.72
C LYS A 323 -13.40 17.69 -1.90
N GLY A 324 -12.42 17.00 -1.34
CA GLY A 324 -11.37 17.55 -0.49
C GLY A 324 -10.38 18.43 -1.26
N LYS A 325 -9.80 19.38 -0.54
CA LYS A 325 -8.68 20.21 -0.99
C LYS A 325 -7.40 19.70 -0.32
N PHE A 326 -6.31 19.63 -1.08
CA PHE A 326 -5.00 19.34 -0.50
C PHE A 326 -4.61 20.48 0.46
N VAL A 327 -4.23 20.11 1.68
CA VAL A 327 -3.71 21.05 2.70
C VAL A 327 -2.19 20.96 2.84
N ILE A 328 -1.59 19.95 2.21
CA ILE A 328 -0.15 19.74 2.10
C ILE A 328 0.25 19.79 0.63
N ASP A 329 1.06 20.79 0.28
CA ASP A 329 1.63 20.94 -1.07
C ASP A 329 3.09 20.48 -1.07
N VAL A 330 3.32 19.28 -1.64
CA VAL A 330 4.64 18.67 -1.77
C VAL A 330 4.83 18.03 -3.15
N PRO A 331 6.07 17.85 -3.62
CA PRO A 331 6.37 17.10 -4.84
C PRO A 331 5.89 15.65 -4.76
N ILE A 332 5.38 15.11 -5.86
CA ILE A 332 4.79 13.75 -5.92
C ILE A 332 5.37 12.95 -7.07
N ILE A 333 5.69 11.67 -6.83
CA ILE A 333 5.70 10.63 -7.87
C ILE A 333 4.42 9.82 -7.72
N ILE A 334 3.70 9.56 -8.80
CA ILE A 334 2.53 8.67 -8.82
C ILE A 334 2.65 7.73 -10.02
N GLY A 335 2.10 6.52 -9.95
CA GLY A 335 2.08 5.61 -11.08
C GLY A 335 1.55 4.23 -10.74
N PHE A 336 1.51 3.36 -11.75
CA PHE A 336 0.99 2.00 -11.65
C PHE A 336 1.72 1.06 -12.62
N ASN A 337 1.41 -0.23 -12.56
CA ASN A 337 1.98 -1.26 -13.41
C ASN A 337 1.06 -1.58 -14.61
N SER A 338 1.62 -2.04 -15.72
CA SER A 338 0.83 -2.27 -16.93
C SER A 338 -0.21 -3.39 -16.85
N ARG A 339 -0.17 -4.25 -15.82
CA ARG A 339 -1.07 -5.40 -15.65
C ARG A 339 -1.50 -5.63 -14.19
N GLU A 340 -1.87 -4.57 -13.48
CA GLU A 340 -2.35 -4.65 -12.08
C GLU A 340 -3.44 -5.71 -11.87
N GLY A 341 -4.32 -5.84 -12.87
CA GLY A 341 -5.42 -6.78 -12.88
C GLY A 341 -5.06 -8.22 -12.60
N LEU A 342 -3.85 -8.66 -12.96
CA LEU A 342 -3.42 -10.05 -12.72
C LEU A 342 -3.41 -10.41 -11.23
N ASP A 343 -3.05 -9.46 -10.38
CA ASP A 343 -3.07 -9.68 -8.92
C ASP A 343 -4.50 -9.69 -8.40
N LEU A 344 -5.31 -8.71 -8.85
CA LEU A 344 -6.71 -8.52 -8.48
C LEU A 344 -7.61 -9.71 -8.86
N THR A 345 -7.32 -10.39 -9.98
CA THR A 345 -8.08 -11.55 -10.48
C THR A 345 -7.34 -12.87 -10.30
N SER A 346 -6.28 -12.89 -9.48
CA SER A 346 -5.41 -14.07 -9.33
C SER A 346 -6.13 -15.34 -8.89
N ASN A 347 -7.22 -15.22 -8.12
CA ASN A 347 -8.12 -16.32 -7.77
C ASN A 347 -8.85 -16.90 -8.99
N LEU A 348 -9.37 -16.07 -9.89
CA LEU A 348 -10.03 -16.50 -11.13
C LEU A 348 -9.04 -17.08 -12.14
N ILE A 349 -7.83 -16.51 -12.19
CA ILE A 349 -6.73 -17.03 -13.02
C ILE A 349 -6.30 -18.43 -12.56
N ALA A 350 -6.31 -18.69 -11.25
CA ALA A 350 -5.94 -19.97 -10.66
C ALA A 350 -7.08 -21.01 -10.73
N GLU A 351 -8.31 -20.58 -10.44
CA GLU A 351 -9.52 -21.41 -10.49
C GLU A 351 -10.62 -20.74 -11.33
N PRO A 352 -10.58 -20.93 -12.66
CA PRO A 352 -11.55 -20.34 -13.59
C PRO A 352 -13.00 -20.73 -13.34
N ARG A 353 -13.25 -21.82 -12.60
CA ARG A 353 -14.60 -22.25 -12.24
C ARG A 353 -15.29 -21.33 -11.24
N LEU A 354 -14.55 -20.43 -10.60
CA LEU A 354 -15.11 -19.38 -9.76
C LEU A 354 -15.83 -18.31 -10.58
N LEU A 355 -15.58 -18.26 -11.90
CA LEU A 355 -16.32 -17.41 -12.80
C LEU A 355 -17.75 -17.94 -12.98
N THR A 356 -18.72 -17.09 -12.70
CA THR A 356 -20.15 -17.42 -12.76
C THR A 356 -20.89 -16.39 -13.61
N ASP A 357 -22.11 -16.72 -14.02
CA ASP A 357 -23.01 -15.77 -14.70
C ASP A 357 -23.23 -14.50 -13.86
N GLU A 358 -23.20 -14.64 -12.53
CA GLU A 358 -23.28 -13.52 -11.59
C GLU A 358 -22.10 -12.55 -11.76
N THR A 359 -20.90 -13.03 -12.14
CA THR A 359 -19.74 -12.16 -12.37
C THR A 359 -19.97 -11.20 -13.54
N GLU A 360 -20.58 -11.69 -14.63
CA GLU A 360 -20.94 -10.83 -15.77
C GLU A 360 -22.12 -9.91 -15.44
N GLN A 361 -23.12 -10.42 -14.73
CA GLN A 361 -24.26 -9.60 -14.28
C GLN A 361 -23.83 -8.47 -13.37
N ASN A 362 -22.81 -8.71 -12.54
CA ASN A 362 -22.21 -7.75 -11.61
C ASN A 362 -21.00 -7.02 -12.20
N ILE A 363 -20.87 -6.99 -13.53
CA ILE A 363 -19.70 -6.38 -14.16
C ILE A 363 -19.65 -4.88 -13.90
N LEU A 364 -20.78 -4.16 -13.82
CA LEU A 364 -20.76 -2.71 -13.60
C LEU A 364 -20.27 -2.38 -12.19
N GLN A 365 -19.07 -1.82 -12.11
CA GLN A 365 -18.45 -1.29 -10.91
C GLN A 365 -17.93 0.12 -11.18
N PHE A 366 -18.14 1.04 -10.25
CA PHE A 366 -17.59 2.37 -10.38
C PHE A 366 -16.12 2.42 -9.94
N PRO A 367 -15.22 2.99 -10.75
CA PRO A 367 -13.81 3.12 -10.40
C PRO A 367 -13.52 4.19 -9.35
N ILE A 368 -14.44 5.13 -9.18
CA ILE A 368 -14.40 6.22 -8.19
C ILE A 368 -15.75 6.33 -7.50
N ARG A 369 -15.82 7.01 -6.35
CA ARG A 369 -17.12 7.31 -5.74
C ARG A 369 -17.86 8.36 -6.57
N THR A 370 -19.13 8.07 -6.87
CA THR A 370 -20.02 8.92 -7.68
C THR A 370 -21.19 9.42 -6.84
N GLU A 371 -21.77 10.55 -7.24
CA GLU A 371 -23.01 11.07 -6.64
C GLU A 371 -24.27 10.43 -7.24
N PHE A 372 -24.10 9.42 -8.09
CA PHE A 372 -25.19 8.67 -8.69
C PHE A 372 -24.92 7.17 -8.64
N ARG A 373 -25.99 6.38 -8.64
CA ARG A 373 -25.98 4.92 -8.66
C ARG A 373 -27.09 4.39 -9.56
N PHE A 374 -27.03 3.11 -9.87
CA PHE A 374 -28.05 2.43 -10.66
C PHE A 374 -29.00 1.65 -9.75
N ASN A 375 -30.29 1.66 -10.10
CA ASN A 375 -31.14 0.54 -9.74
C ASN A 375 -30.69 -0.69 -10.55
N ARG A 376 -30.21 -1.74 -9.87
CA ARG A 376 -29.67 -2.96 -10.50
C ARG A 376 -30.68 -3.69 -11.39
N GLU A 377 -31.96 -3.55 -11.11
CA GLU A 377 -33.02 -4.17 -11.91
C GLU A 377 -33.34 -3.40 -13.19
N SER A 378 -32.88 -2.15 -13.30
CA SER A 378 -33.16 -1.31 -14.45
C SER A 378 -32.51 -1.83 -15.74
N SER A 379 -33.14 -1.56 -16.86
CA SER A 379 -32.55 -1.76 -18.18
C SER A 379 -31.27 -0.92 -18.37
N LYS A 380 -31.16 0.23 -17.68
CA LYS A 380 -29.98 1.10 -17.70
C LYS A 380 -28.75 0.50 -17.04
N TYR A 381 -28.92 -0.24 -15.93
CA TYR A 381 -27.83 -1.02 -15.34
C TYR A 381 -27.27 -2.04 -16.34
N LYS A 382 -28.17 -2.77 -17.01
CA LYS A 382 -27.82 -3.78 -18.02
C LYS A 382 -27.18 -3.14 -19.26
N GLU A 383 -27.65 -1.97 -19.68
CA GLU A 383 -27.06 -1.18 -20.76
C GLU A 383 -25.61 -0.80 -20.44
N ALA A 384 -25.36 -0.23 -19.26
CA ALA A 384 -24.03 0.15 -18.80
C ALA A 384 -23.08 -1.05 -18.69
N GLY A 385 -23.55 -2.15 -18.09
CA GLY A 385 -22.78 -3.40 -18.03
C GLY A 385 -22.40 -3.93 -19.41
N LYS A 386 -23.34 -3.88 -20.37
CA LYS A 386 -23.08 -4.29 -21.76
C LYS A 386 -22.08 -3.37 -22.47
N GLU A 387 -22.09 -2.07 -22.21
CA GLU A 387 -21.07 -1.15 -22.73
C GLU A 387 -19.66 -1.52 -22.23
N ILE A 388 -19.52 -1.88 -20.96
CA ILE A 388 -18.26 -2.37 -20.37
C ILE A 388 -17.83 -3.68 -21.04
N VAL A 389 -18.71 -4.69 -21.09
CA VAL A 389 -18.45 -5.96 -21.77
C VAL A 389 -18.02 -5.74 -23.22
N ASN A 390 -18.72 -4.87 -23.94
CA ASN A 390 -18.42 -4.59 -25.35
C ASN A 390 -17.08 -3.88 -25.55
N PHE A 391 -16.65 -3.08 -24.58
CA PHE A 391 -15.39 -2.37 -24.67
C PHE A 391 -14.20 -3.26 -24.33
N TYR A 392 -14.27 -4.02 -23.23
CA TYR A 392 -13.15 -4.80 -22.73
C TYR A 392 -13.04 -6.21 -23.32
N LEU A 393 -14.18 -6.86 -23.64
CA LEU A 393 -14.19 -8.27 -24.04
C LEU A 393 -14.36 -8.40 -25.56
N GLU A 394 -13.46 -9.13 -26.20
CA GLU A 394 -13.49 -9.31 -27.67
C GLU A 394 -14.78 -10.05 -28.08
N ASP A 395 -15.08 -11.14 -27.37
CA ASP A 395 -16.23 -12.03 -27.59
C ASP A 395 -17.57 -11.47 -27.08
N LYS A 396 -17.59 -10.22 -26.58
CA LYS A 396 -18.81 -9.53 -26.09
C LYS A 396 -19.59 -10.32 -25.03
N SER A 397 -18.90 -11.16 -24.29
CA SER A 397 -19.40 -11.97 -23.18
C SER A 397 -18.23 -12.37 -22.30
N LEU A 398 -18.49 -12.66 -21.03
CA LEU A 398 -17.47 -13.09 -20.08
C LEU A 398 -17.51 -14.62 -19.94
N HIS A 399 -16.36 -15.26 -20.13
CA HIS A 399 -16.25 -16.70 -19.97
C HIS A 399 -14.84 -17.09 -19.52
N TYR A 400 -14.64 -18.35 -19.17
CA TYR A 400 -13.35 -18.82 -18.70
C TYR A 400 -12.22 -18.63 -19.75
N GLY A 401 -12.54 -18.37 -21.03
CA GLY A 401 -11.54 -18.20 -22.08
C GLY A 401 -10.84 -16.83 -22.06
N ASN A 402 -11.52 -15.79 -21.55
CA ASN A 402 -11.09 -14.39 -21.65
C ASN A 402 -10.84 -13.72 -20.29
N ILE A 403 -10.48 -14.50 -19.26
CA ILE A 403 -10.17 -13.96 -17.91
C ILE A 403 -9.05 -12.91 -17.94
N LEU A 404 -8.11 -12.98 -18.89
CA LEU A 404 -7.06 -11.97 -19.01
C LEU A 404 -7.58 -10.61 -19.51
N GLU A 405 -8.61 -10.58 -20.36
CA GLU A 405 -9.32 -9.35 -20.76
C GLU A 405 -10.13 -8.80 -19.58
N TYR A 406 -10.82 -9.68 -18.86
CA TYR A 406 -11.50 -9.32 -17.61
C TYR A 406 -10.52 -8.76 -16.57
N SER A 407 -9.29 -9.26 -16.53
CA SER A 407 -8.25 -8.73 -15.63
C SER A 407 -7.89 -7.29 -15.99
N GLU A 408 -7.80 -6.94 -17.28
CA GLU A 408 -7.57 -5.56 -17.71
C GLU A 408 -8.72 -4.63 -17.31
N TYR A 409 -9.97 -5.11 -17.46
CA TYR A 409 -11.15 -4.42 -16.94
C TYR A 409 -11.04 -4.14 -15.43
N MET A 410 -10.78 -5.19 -14.63
CA MET A 410 -10.68 -5.08 -13.17
C MET A 410 -9.55 -4.15 -12.73
N ALA A 411 -8.45 -4.09 -13.50
CA ALA A 411 -7.37 -3.15 -13.24
C ALA A 411 -7.86 -1.69 -13.31
N ASP A 412 -8.69 -1.35 -14.29
CA ASP A 412 -9.21 0.00 -14.46
C ASP A 412 -10.36 0.29 -13.49
N ALA A 413 -11.28 -0.66 -13.34
CA ALA A 413 -12.45 -0.54 -12.49
C ALA A 413 -12.13 -0.47 -11.00
N LEU A 414 -10.97 -0.98 -10.56
CA LEU A 414 -10.59 -0.91 -9.15
C LEU A 414 -9.43 0.06 -8.87
N GLN A 415 -8.57 0.36 -9.85
CA GLN A 415 -7.28 0.99 -9.54
C GLN A 415 -6.81 2.04 -10.57
N ASN A 416 -6.55 1.65 -11.82
CA ASN A 416 -5.81 2.49 -12.78
C ASN A 416 -6.55 3.78 -13.13
N TYR A 417 -7.88 3.74 -13.31
CA TYR A 417 -8.65 4.93 -13.65
C TYR A 417 -8.61 5.94 -12.49
N ALA A 418 -8.76 5.47 -11.26
CA ALA A 418 -8.66 6.31 -10.07
C ALA A 418 -7.26 6.92 -9.92
N ILE A 419 -6.19 6.14 -10.15
CA ILE A 419 -4.80 6.64 -10.12
C ILE A 419 -4.57 7.72 -11.17
N ASP A 420 -5.07 7.52 -12.39
CA ASP A 420 -4.98 8.53 -13.44
C ASP A 420 -5.70 9.80 -13.03
N LEU A 421 -6.94 9.70 -12.54
CA LEU A 421 -7.69 10.86 -12.05
C LEU A 421 -6.96 11.59 -10.91
N ALA A 422 -6.41 10.85 -9.95
CA ALA A 422 -5.65 11.41 -8.83
C ALA A 422 -4.41 12.15 -9.30
N ALA A 423 -3.66 11.59 -10.26
CA ALA A 423 -2.48 12.23 -10.83
C ALA A 423 -2.81 13.58 -11.48
N HIS A 424 -3.95 13.68 -12.19
CA HIS A 424 -4.41 14.93 -12.79
C HIS A 424 -4.88 15.92 -11.73
N LYS A 425 -5.72 15.47 -10.79
CA LYS A 425 -6.20 16.30 -9.68
C LYS A 425 -5.03 16.92 -8.90
N MET A 426 -4.00 16.14 -8.59
CA MET A 426 -2.78 16.62 -7.94
C MET A 426 -2.02 17.63 -8.81
N ALA A 427 -1.80 17.33 -10.10
CA ALA A 427 -1.06 18.22 -11.00
C ALA A 427 -1.78 19.56 -11.27
N GLU A 428 -3.12 19.57 -11.21
CA GLU A 428 -3.94 20.76 -11.34
C GLU A 428 -3.97 21.60 -10.06
N SER A 429 -4.05 20.93 -8.90
CA SER A 429 -4.29 21.59 -7.61
C SER A 429 -3.02 22.00 -6.87
N LEU A 430 -1.91 21.28 -7.05
CA LEU A 430 -0.65 21.53 -6.35
C LEU A 430 0.23 22.51 -7.13
N SER A 431 1.00 23.32 -6.40
CA SER A 431 2.07 24.13 -7.00
C SER A 431 3.35 23.31 -7.21
N SER A 432 3.54 22.24 -6.42
CA SER A 432 4.66 21.32 -6.55
C SER A 432 4.55 20.40 -7.78
N PRO A 433 5.69 19.93 -8.33
CA PRO A 433 5.67 19.05 -9.50
C PRO A 433 5.13 17.65 -9.16
N VAL A 434 4.32 17.12 -10.08
CA VAL A 434 3.82 15.74 -10.06
C VAL A 434 4.44 14.96 -11.22
N PHE A 435 5.11 13.86 -10.91
CA PHE A 435 5.76 12.97 -11.88
C PHE A 435 4.97 11.68 -12.02
N TYR A 436 4.57 11.33 -13.23
CA TYR A 436 3.76 10.14 -13.50
C TYR A 436 4.60 9.02 -14.13
N TYR A 437 4.40 7.76 -13.75
CA TYR A 437 5.02 6.60 -14.40
C TYR A 437 4.06 5.45 -14.68
N LEU A 438 4.45 4.62 -15.65
CA LEU A 438 3.90 3.31 -15.93
C LEU A 438 5.06 2.30 -15.95
N PHE A 439 5.02 1.31 -15.06
CA PHE A 439 6.01 0.23 -15.05
C PHE A 439 5.50 -0.97 -15.88
N ASP A 440 6.22 -1.25 -16.96
CA ASP A 440 5.86 -2.23 -17.99
C ASP A 440 7.07 -3.13 -18.33
N PHE A 441 7.87 -3.46 -17.31
CA PHE A 441 9.01 -4.36 -17.48
C PHE A 441 8.69 -5.75 -16.92
N ARG A 442 8.74 -6.76 -17.78
CA ARG A 442 8.69 -8.18 -17.42
C ARG A 442 10.12 -8.75 -17.39
N GLY A 443 10.57 -9.18 -16.22
CA GLY A 443 11.87 -9.79 -15.98
C GLY A 443 11.84 -10.79 -14.83
N GLN A 444 13.02 -11.31 -14.48
CA GLN A 444 13.18 -12.34 -13.45
C GLN A 444 13.07 -11.84 -12.00
N TRP A 445 12.86 -10.55 -11.79
CA TRP A 445 12.60 -9.98 -10.45
C TRP A 445 11.14 -9.58 -10.23
N ASN A 446 10.26 -9.76 -11.21
CA ASN A 446 8.82 -9.62 -11.04
C ASN A 446 8.25 -10.79 -10.21
N GLU A 447 8.35 -10.70 -8.88
CA GLU A 447 7.96 -11.77 -7.95
C GLU A 447 6.49 -12.20 -8.12
N ASN A 448 5.56 -11.25 -8.10
CA ASN A 448 4.12 -11.56 -8.06
C ASN A 448 3.66 -12.13 -9.40
N SER A 449 4.15 -11.54 -10.48
CA SER A 449 4.03 -12.07 -11.83
C SER A 449 4.54 -13.50 -12.02
N GLN A 450 5.66 -13.86 -11.38
CA GLN A 450 6.17 -15.23 -11.39
C GLN A 450 5.27 -16.16 -10.58
N TYR A 451 4.87 -15.73 -9.39
CA TYR A 451 3.96 -16.48 -8.54
C TYR A 451 2.64 -16.79 -9.26
N ILE A 452 1.98 -15.78 -9.83
CA ILE A 452 0.73 -15.95 -10.58
C ILE A 452 0.94 -16.91 -11.76
N SER A 453 2.08 -16.82 -12.45
CA SER A 453 2.40 -17.76 -13.54
C SER A 453 2.50 -19.22 -13.08
N THR A 454 2.82 -19.50 -11.81
CA THR A 454 2.88 -20.88 -11.30
C THR A 454 1.51 -21.49 -10.99
N ILE A 455 0.52 -20.64 -10.68
CA ILE A 455 -0.85 -21.06 -10.35
C ILE A 455 -1.81 -20.87 -11.54
N SER A 456 -1.43 -20.09 -12.54
CA SER A 456 -2.25 -19.72 -13.68
C SER A 456 -2.60 -20.90 -14.56
N ARG A 457 -3.86 -20.97 -14.99
CA ARG A 457 -4.34 -21.85 -16.07
C ARG A 457 -4.11 -21.28 -17.47
N TYR A 458 -3.71 -20.02 -17.56
CA TYR A 458 -3.52 -19.27 -18.79
C TYR A 458 -2.06 -18.92 -19.04
N ASN A 459 -1.69 -18.78 -20.31
CA ASN A 459 -0.43 -18.17 -20.66
C ASN A 459 -0.53 -16.66 -20.44
N LEU A 460 0.15 -16.16 -19.40
CA LEU A 460 0.18 -14.74 -19.12
C LEU A 460 0.90 -13.94 -20.21
N GLY A 461 1.72 -14.57 -21.05
CA GLY A 461 2.52 -13.88 -22.05
C GLY A 461 3.76 -13.19 -21.46
N PRO A 462 4.63 -12.63 -22.33
CA PRO A 462 5.97 -12.20 -21.93
C PRO A 462 6.07 -10.71 -21.54
N HIS A 463 4.93 -10.04 -21.34
CA HIS A 463 4.88 -8.58 -21.19
C HIS A 463 4.13 -8.15 -19.93
N GLY A 464 4.51 -6.96 -19.47
CA GLY A 464 3.92 -6.27 -18.34
C GLY A 464 4.28 -6.80 -16.96
N ALA A 465 3.81 -6.05 -15.98
CA ALA A 465 4.05 -6.26 -14.57
C ALA A 465 2.75 -6.08 -13.80
N THR A 466 2.60 -6.79 -12.70
CA THR A 466 1.45 -6.65 -11.79
C THR A 466 1.88 -5.97 -10.50
N VAL A 467 0.89 -5.64 -9.66
CA VAL A 467 1.04 -5.00 -8.35
C VAL A 467 2.26 -5.51 -7.61
N GLY A 468 3.13 -4.60 -7.17
CA GLY A 468 4.26 -4.89 -6.30
C GLY A 468 5.47 -5.54 -6.99
N ASP A 469 5.40 -5.85 -8.29
CA ASP A 469 6.57 -6.33 -9.03
C ASP A 469 7.67 -5.26 -9.12
N GLU A 470 7.29 -3.99 -9.26
CA GLU A 470 8.21 -2.86 -9.37
C GLU A 470 8.96 -2.60 -8.05
N LEU A 471 8.35 -2.94 -6.92
CA LEU A 471 8.99 -2.88 -5.60
C LEU A 471 10.25 -3.75 -5.56
N CYS A 472 10.27 -4.90 -6.24
CA CYS A 472 11.44 -5.79 -6.30
C CYS A 472 12.60 -5.21 -7.15
N TYR A 473 12.40 -4.07 -7.80
CA TYR A 473 13.45 -3.29 -8.48
C TYR A 473 13.90 -2.08 -7.64
N LEU A 474 13.20 -1.75 -6.55
CA LEU A 474 13.52 -0.66 -5.61
C LEU A 474 14.02 -1.17 -4.25
N LEU A 475 13.56 -2.35 -3.86
CA LEU A 475 13.83 -3.05 -2.61
C LEU A 475 14.19 -4.51 -2.94
N VAL A 476 14.92 -5.17 -2.05
CA VAL A 476 15.26 -6.59 -2.21
C VAL A 476 14.10 -7.44 -1.72
N CYS A 477 13.45 -8.14 -2.64
CA CYS A 477 12.39 -9.10 -2.32
C CYS A 477 12.99 -10.42 -1.81
N SER A 478 12.82 -10.72 -0.52
CA SER A 478 13.47 -11.86 0.15
C SER A 478 13.13 -13.23 -0.46
N ARG A 479 11.93 -13.42 -1.02
CA ARG A 479 11.52 -14.69 -1.65
C ARG A 479 12.28 -15.02 -2.93
N ILE A 480 12.72 -14.00 -3.66
CA ILE A 480 13.51 -14.16 -4.89
C ILE A 480 15.00 -13.86 -4.66
N LYS A 481 15.49 -13.93 -3.41
CA LYS A 481 16.91 -13.71 -3.03
C LYS A 481 17.90 -14.56 -3.84
N LYS A 482 17.51 -15.77 -4.23
CA LYS A 482 18.30 -16.64 -5.11
C LYS A 482 18.43 -16.06 -6.53
N SER A 483 17.34 -15.52 -7.09
CA SER A 483 17.32 -14.87 -8.41
C SER A 483 18.25 -13.67 -8.45
N TYR A 484 18.23 -12.79 -7.43
CA TYR A 484 19.20 -11.68 -7.35
C TYR A 484 20.64 -12.18 -7.36
N LYS A 485 20.99 -13.17 -6.51
CA LYS A 485 22.35 -13.72 -6.46
C LYS A 485 22.78 -14.31 -7.80
N GLN A 486 21.89 -15.06 -8.46
CA GLN A 486 22.16 -15.65 -9.75
C GLN A 486 22.43 -14.58 -10.81
N ILE A 487 21.53 -13.60 -10.94
CA ILE A 487 21.64 -12.54 -11.96
C ILE A 487 22.86 -11.66 -11.73
N LEU A 488 23.15 -11.31 -10.46
CA LEU A 488 24.32 -10.52 -10.10
C LEU A 488 25.65 -11.26 -10.32
N SER A 489 25.63 -12.60 -10.40
CA SER A 489 26.83 -13.41 -10.67
C SER A 489 27.16 -13.57 -12.16
N LEU A 490 26.25 -13.18 -13.06
CA LEU A 490 26.46 -13.30 -14.50
C LEU A 490 27.50 -12.29 -14.99
N ALA A 491 28.33 -12.73 -15.96
CA ALA A 491 29.41 -11.91 -16.51
C ALA A 491 28.92 -10.65 -17.27
N SER A 492 27.73 -10.72 -17.86
CA SER A 492 27.10 -9.59 -18.54
C SER A 492 26.03 -8.95 -17.68
N GLU A 493 25.95 -7.62 -17.70
CA GLU A 493 24.91 -6.89 -16.98
C GLU A 493 23.54 -7.12 -17.63
N GLN A 494 22.66 -7.77 -16.88
CA GLN A 494 21.30 -8.11 -17.30
C GLN A 494 20.36 -6.89 -17.29
N ASN A 495 19.23 -7.00 -18.00
CA ASN A 495 18.24 -5.92 -18.05
C ASN A 495 17.64 -5.62 -16.68
N GLU A 496 17.46 -6.65 -15.84
CA GLU A 496 16.94 -6.52 -14.48
C GLU A 496 17.80 -5.55 -13.66
N VAL A 497 19.12 -5.73 -13.70
CA VAL A 497 20.09 -4.87 -13.01
C VAL A 497 20.05 -3.45 -13.57
N LYS A 498 19.94 -3.28 -14.89
CA LYS A 498 19.86 -1.95 -15.52
C LYS A 498 18.59 -1.20 -15.14
N VAL A 499 17.45 -1.89 -15.11
CA VAL A 499 16.16 -1.31 -14.70
C VAL A 499 16.21 -0.91 -13.24
N ALA A 500 16.65 -1.81 -12.35
CA ALA A 500 16.78 -1.51 -10.92
C ALA A 500 17.71 -0.33 -10.65
N LYS A 501 18.91 -0.30 -11.24
CA LYS A 501 19.84 0.84 -11.09
C LYS A 501 19.20 2.17 -11.46
N ARG A 502 18.47 2.23 -12.57
CA ARG A 502 17.79 3.45 -13.02
C ARG A 502 16.65 3.85 -12.08
N MET A 503 15.82 2.89 -11.68
CA MET A 503 14.70 3.15 -10.77
C MET A 503 15.19 3.61 -9.40
N VAL A 504 16.10 2.85 -8.77
CA VAL A 504 16.68 3.20 -7.47
C VAL A 504 17.36 4.57 -7.53
N ARG A 505 18.07 4.89 -8.63
CA ARG A 505 18.64 6.23 -8.83
C ARG A 505 17.56 7.32 -8.92
N MET A 506 16.49 7.13 -9.70
CA MET A 506 15.41 8.12 -9.83
C MET A 506 14.65 8.33 -8.52
N TRP A 507 14.30 7.26 -7.79
CA TRP A 507 13.60 7.35 -6.51
C TRP A 507 14.47 7.98 -5.43
N SER A 508 15.75 7.59 -5.35
CA SER A 508 16.69 8.21 -4.41
C SER A 508 16.96 9.68 -4.75
N ASN A 509 17.11 10.04 -6.03
CA ASN A 509 17.24 11.43 -6.46
C ASN A 509 16.01 12.26 -6.08
N PHE A 510 14.81 11.71 -6.24
CA PHE A 510 13.58 12.37 -5.82
C PHE A 510 13.53 12.59 -4.29
N ALA A 511 13.94 11.60 -3.50
CA ALA A 511 14.06 11.76 -2.05
C ALA A 511 15.12 12.82 -1.66
N LYS A 512 16.23 12.91 -2.40
CA LYS A 512 17.34 13.86 -2.17
C LYS A 512 17.02 15.30 -2.60
N THR A 513 16.37 15.45 -3.75
CA THR A 513 16.35 16.70 -4.53
C THR A 513 14.97 17.13 -4.99
N ARG A 514 13.92 16.31 -4.75
CA ARG A 514 12.55 16.52 -5.24
C ARG A 514 12.40 16.49 -6.77
N ASN A 515 13.45 16.06 -7.46
CA ASN A 515 13.46 15.83 -8.90
C ASN A 515 14.08 14.44 -9.16
N PRO A 516 13.40 13.52 -9.88
CA PRO A 516 13.93 12.19 -10.17
C PRO A 516 15.17 12.21 -11.08
N THR A 517 15.32 13.24 -11.92
CA THR A 517 16.42 13.39 -12.89
C THR A 517 17.06 14.79 -12.78
N PRO A 518 17.72 15.12 -11.65
CA PRO A 518 18.19 16.48 -11.36
C PRO A 518 19.44 16.88 -12.15
N SER A 519 20.23 15.90 -12.63
CA SER A 519 21.48 16.13 -13.36
C SER A 519 21.49 15.41 -14.69
N LYS A 520 21.90 16.12 -15.75
CA LYS A 520 22.12 15.56 -17.08
C LYS A 520 23.38 14.70 -17.16
N ASP A 521 24.32 14.92 -16.24
CA ASP A 521 25.60 14.21 -16.19
C ASP A 521 25.54 12.94 -15.33
N ASP A 522 24.35 12.51 -14.89
CA ASP A 522 24.19 11.27 -14.12
C ASP A 522 24.63 10.06 -14.98
N PRO A 523 25.62 9.26 -14.52
CA PRO A 523 26.20 8.18 -15.31
C PRO A 523 25.25 6.98 -15.52
N ILE A 524 24.24 6.83 -14.65
CA ILE A 524 23.23 5.76 -14.73
C ILE A 524 22.10 6.19 -15.67
N LEU A 525 21.63 7.43 -15.54
CA LEU A 525 20.51 7.97 -16.29
C LEU A 525 20.89 8.53 -17.66
N LYS A 526 22.18 8.84 -17.89
CA LYS A 526 22.77 9.20 -19.19
C LYS A 526 22.00 10.31 -19.92
N GLY A 527 21.71 11.40 -19.20
CA GLY A 527 21.00 12.56 -19.75
C GLY A 527 19.49 12.37 -19.93
N PHE A 528 18.92 11.24 -19.51
CA PHE A 528 17.46 11.06 -19.49
C PHE A 528 16.80 12.10 -18.57
N VAL A 529 15.70 12.70 -19.03
CA VAL A 529 14.93 13.70 -18.28
C VAL A 529 13.50 13.19 -18.11
N TRP A 530 13.09 12.99 -16.85
CA TRP A 530 11.71 12.72 -16.50
C TRP A 530 10.99 14.05 -16.29
N LYS A 531 10.09 14.39 -17.21
CA LYS A 531 9.27 15.61 -17.08
C LYS A 531 8.07 15.36 -16.18
N PRO A 532 7.67 16.32 -15.35
CA PRO A 532 6.40 16.24 -14.63
C PRO A 532 5.23 16.25 -15.62
N ILE A 533 4.03 15.96 -15.12
CA ILE A 533 2.77 16.09 -15.85
C ILE A 533 2.68 17.51 -16.44
N SER A 534 2.40 17.61 -17.74
CA SER A 534 2.12 18.87 -18.41
C SER A 534 0.72 19.37 -18.05
N LYS A 535 0.56 20.69 -17.94
CA LYS A 535 -0.75 21.36 -17.82
C LYS A 535 -1.47 21.55 -19.19
N GLU A 536 -0.96 20.90 -20.23
CA GLU A 536 -1.38 20.96 -21.64
C GLU A 536 -1.88 19.57 -22.06
N PRO A 537 -2.71 19.42 -23.12
CA PRO A 537 -3.80 18.43 -23.19
C PRO A 537 -3.39 16.95 -23.09
N ASP A 538 -2.11 16.64 -23.28
CA ASP A 538 -1.56 15.29 -23.18
C ASP A 538 -0.67 15.13 -21.94
N THR A 539 -1.00 14.16 -21.09
CA THR A 539 -0.32 13.89 -19.81
C THR A 539 0.98 13.15 -20.01
N ASN A 540 2.11 13.83 -19.78
CA ASN A 540 3.42 13.20 -19.77
C ASN A 540 3.54 12.12 -18.68
N TYR A 541 4.05 10.95 -19.05
CA TYR A 541 4.45 9.92 -18.10
C TYR A 541 5.76 9.23 -18.51
N LEU A 542 6.48 8.72 -17.52
CA LEU A 542 7.63 7.84 -17.71
C LEU A 542 7.16 6.41 -17.96
N HIS A 543 7.42 5.89 -19.14
CA HIS A 543 7.23 4.48 -19.47
C HIS A 543 8.51 3.68 -19.15
N VAL A 544 8.44 2.86 -18.10
CA VAL A 544 9.57 2.03 -17.65
C VAL A 544 9.43 0.63 -18.26
N THR A 545 10.23 0.37 -19.29
CA THR A 545 10.44 -0.99 -19.82
C THR A 545 11.91 -1.37 -19.57
N LYS A 546 12.53 -2.19 -20.45
CA LYS A 546 14.00 -2.27 -20.53
C LYS A 546 14.66 -0.92 -20.87
N LEU A 547 13.91 0.01 -21.45
CA LEU A 547 14.29 1.40 -21.74
C LEU A 547 13.37 2.37 -21.01
N LEU A 548 13.91 3.55 -20.67
CA LEU A 548 13.13 4.69 -20.19
C LEU A 548 12.66 5.52 -21.38
N ARG A 549 11.37 5.84 -21.44
CA ARG A 549 10.79 6.71 -22.48
C ARG A 549 9.74 7.62 -21.87
N MET A 550 9.76 8.91 -22.23
CA MET A 550 8.59 9.76 -21.99
C MET A 550 7.52 9.43 -23.04
N LYS A 551 6.28 9.29 -22.58
CA LYS A 551 5.09 9.04 -23.41
C LYS A 551 3.92 9.89 -22.89
N THR A 552 2.80 9.84 -23.58
CA THR A 552 1.56 10.52 -23.21
C THR A 552 0.38 9.55 -23.12
N ASN A 553 -0.60 9.87 -22.27
CA ASN A 553 -1.85 9.12 -22.09
C ASN A 553 -1.66 7.61 -21.80
N PRO A 554 -1.28 7.21 -20.57
CA PRO A 554 -0.96 5.82 -20.25
C PRO A 554 -2.16 4.86 -20.33
N LEU A 555 -3.41 5.37 -20.27
CA LEU A 555 -4.63 4.57 -20.39
C LEU A 555 -5.19 4.51 -21.82
N GLY A 556 -4.72 5.35 -22.74
CA GLY A 556 -5.21 5.39 -24.12
C GLY A 556 -6.71 5.63 -24.19
N GLU A 557 -7.41 4.83 -25.00
CA GLU A 557 -8.87 4.88 -25.16
C GLU A 557 -9.64 4.49 -23.89
N ARG A 558 -9.03 3.75 -22.96
CA ARG A 558 -9.70 3.29 -21.73
C ARG A 558 -10.10 4.45 -20.82
N LYS A 559 -9.26 5.49 -20.76
CA LYS A 559 -9.60 6.74 -20.05
C LYS A 559 -10.82 7.41 -20.68
N LYS A 560 -10.85 7.50 -22.01
CA LYS A 560 -11.95 8.12 -22.74
C LYS A 560 -13.25 7.34 -22.51
N PHE A 561 -13.19 6.01 -22.58
CA PHE A 561 -14.33 5.13 -22.31
C PHE A 561 -14.95 5.41 -20.93
N TRP A 562 -14.15 5.40 -19.86
CA TRP A 562 -14.67 5.65 -18.51
C TRP A 562 -15.20 7.08 -18.34
N ASN A 563 -14.53 8.09 -18.90
CA ASN A 563 -15.03 9.47 -18.86
C ASN A 563 -16.40 9.59 -19.54
N ASP A 564 -16.54 9.02 -20.74
CA ASP A 564 -17.79 9.06 -21.51
C ASP A 564 -18.91 8.27 -20.82
N LEU A 565 -18.59 7.11 -20.25
CA LEU A 565 -19.54 6.27 -19.50
C LEU A 565 -20.08 7.03 -18.28
N LEU A 566 -19.19 7.58 -17.45
CA LEU A 566 -19.58 8.31 -16.25
C LEU A 566 -20.37 9.59 -16.59
N ASP A 567 -19.93 10.35 -17.59
CA ASP A 567 -20.62 11.57 -18.05
C ASP A 567 -22.01 11.24 -18.60
N LYS A 568 -22.13 10.24 -19.48
CA LYS A 568 -23.41 9.79 -20.06
C LYS A 568 -24.43 9.46 -18.96
N TYR A 569 -24.04 8.62 -18.01
CA TYR A 569 -24.96 8.11 -17.01
C TYR A 569 -25.25 9.11 -15.88
N SER A 570 -24.29 9.96 -15.51
CA SER A 570 -24.54 11.04 -14.54
C SER A 570 -25.68 11.97 -14.97
N LYS A 571 -25.82 12.25 -16.27
CA LYS A 571 -26.88 13.08 -16.84
C LYS A 571 -28.26 12.44 -16.82
N MET A 572 -28.34 11.12 -16.62
CA MET A 572 -29.59 10.36 -16.53
C MET A 572 -30.07 10.19 -15.09
N ALA A 573 -29.24 10.51 -14.10
CA ALA A 573 -29.60 10.35 -12.70
C ALA A 573 -30.62 11.41 -12.25
N VAL A 574 -31.69 10.96 -11.61
CA VAL A 574 -32.66 11.81 -10.92
C VAL A 574 -32.50 11.54 -9.43
N ASP A 575 -32.19 12.59 -8.66
CA ASP A 575 -31.87 12.49 -7.22
C ASP A 575 -30.79 11.43 -6.91
N GLY A 576 -29.79 11.31 -7.80
CA GLY A 576 -28.69 10.36 -7.65
C GLY A 576 -29.05 8.90 -7.98
N LEU A 577 -30.25 8.61 -8.48
CA LEU A 577 -30.65 7.27 -8.88
C LEU A 577 -30.94 7.23 -10.38
N ILE A 578 -30.34 6.25 -11.05
CA ILE A 578 -30.66 5.89 -12.44
C ILE A 578 -31.63 4.73 -12.41
N THR A 579 -32.83 4.97 -12.91
CA THR A 579 -33.87 3.96 -13.13
C THR A 579 -34.16 3.82 -14.63
N ASP A 580 -35.05 2.92 -14.99
CA ASP A 580 -35.76 3.07 -16.26
C ASP A 580 -36.49 4.41 -16.24
N GLU A 581 -36.63 5.08 -17.40
CA GLU A 581 -37.45 6.29 -17.49
C GLU A 581 -38.77 6.04 -16.75
N PRO A 582 -39.34 7.02 -16.03
CA PRO A 582 -40.74 6.91 -15.64
C PRO A 582 -41.50 6.72 -16.95
N GLY A 583 -41.87 5.47 -17.24
CA GLY A 583 -42.80 5.17 -18.29
C GLY A 583 -43.99 6.08 -18.07
N HIS A 584 -44.50 6.64 -19.15
CA HIS A 584 -45.81 7.25 -19.20
C HIS A 584 -46.86 6.30 -18.58
N GLU A 585 -46.98 6.31 -17.26
CA GLU A 585 -48.16 5.85 -16.56
C GLU A 585 -49.15 7.01 -16.59
N GLU A 586 -50.19 6.80 -17.40
CA GLU A 586 -51.45 7.56 -17.46
C GLU A 586 -51.41 8.96 -18.11
N LEU A 587 -51.68 8.97 -19.43
CA LEU A 587 -52.57 9.97 -20.04
C LEU A 587 -53.79 9.27 -20.63
#